data_AF-A0A957RKW0-F1
#
_entry.id   AF-A0A957RKW0-F1
#
_cell.length_a   1.000
_cell.length_b   1.000
_cell.length_c   1.000
_cell.angle_alpha   90.00
_cell.angle_beta   90.00
_cell.angle_gamma   90.00
#
_symmetry.space_group_name_H-M   'P 1'
#
loop_
_entity.id
_entity.type
_entity.pdbx_description
1 polymer ?
#
loop_
_entity_poly.entity_id
_entity_poly.type
_entity_poly.pdbx_seq_one_letter_code
_entity_poly.pdbx_strand_id
1 'polypeptide(L)'
;DLHAFRICRTDLTAGEEGCAVRVDVPKATTIYTDTTVTTGNTYVYTVASVDTAYNVSEPSAPITLTAELSMVDVTWRVLVPAETPPDDTIFIAGDSAEAFLAPYNPSLTPMTPTGDRLWEFTATLREGTTLLYKYTRGSWETVEQWGAISGFGNRSLTVVKGPDGTQLVEDTATDWGAEGPDDHRAIQFWRDPLVTAVTPAPDSSGTAPEEITTEFAINVSPIGGDASKVIAVSDAAGNPVAGTVAQSSGRAFTLTPDTPLAAGAYTVTVFNVEQTAPMVAPYVWSFTVE
;
A
#
# COMPACT_ATOMS: atom_id res chain seq x y z
N ASP A 1 -28.55 -20.78 44.17
CA ASP A 1 -28.49 -20.53 42.71
C ASP A 1 -27.17 -19.92 42.31
N LEU A 2 -26.60 -20.33 41.17
CA LEU A 2 -25.37 -19.74 40.63
C LEU A 2 -25.62 -18.29 40.18
N HIS A 3 -24.79 -17.37 40.64
CA HIS A 3 -24.82 -15.95 40.31
C HIS A 3 -23.74 -15.59 39.28
N ALA A 4 -22.50 -16.01 39.52
CA ALA A 4 -21.33 -15.69 38.71
C ALA A 4 -20.23 -16.77 38.85
N PHE A 5 -19.20 -16.69 38.01
CA PHE A 5 -17.92 -17.35 38.27
C PHE A 5 -16.90 -16.32 38.72
N ARG A 6 -16.09 -16.67 39.72
CA ARG A 6 -14.96 -15.87 40.18
C ARG A 6 -13.67 -16.47 39.65
N ILE A 7 -12.93 -15.67 38.90
CA ILE A 7 -11.62 -16.02 38.37
C ILE A 7 -10.57 -15.38 39.26
N CYS A 8 -9.63 -16.21 39.71
CA CYS A 8 -8.49 -15.81 40.50
C CYS A 8 -7.24 -15.98 39.66
N ARG A 9 -6.43 -14.92 39.55
CA ARG A 9 -5.14 -14.92 38.86
C ARG A 9 -4.00 -14.59 39.83
N THR A 10 -2.88 -15.26 39.65
CA THR A 10 -1.60 -15.01 40.33
C THR A 10 -0.48 -14.95 39.30
N ASP A 11 0.31 -13.87 39.28
CA ASP A 11 1.54 -13.76 38.50
C ASP A 11 2.73 -14.38 39.25
N LEU A 12 3.11 -15.61 38.89
CA LEU A 12 4.24 -16.29 39.52
C LEU A 12 5.58 -15.63 39.17
N THR A 13 5.69 -15.06 37.96
CA THR A 13 6.94 -14.40 37.53
C THR A 13 7.17 -13.11 38.31
N ALA A 14 6.11 -12.38 38.65
CA ALA A 14 6.18 -11.20 39.51
C ALA A 14 6.27 -11.54 41.02
N GLY A 15 6.22 -12.83 41.38
CA GLY A 15 6.24 -13.28 42.77
C GLY A 15 4.96 -12.96 43.54
N GLU A 16 3.83 -12.81 42.84
CA GLU A 16 2.54 -12.66 43.49
C GLU A 16 2.15 -13.94 44.23
N GLU A 17 1.44 -13.78 45.35
CA GLU A 17 0.94 -14.88 46.15
C GLU A 17 -0.58 -14.83 46.27
N GLY A 18 -1.18 -16.01 46.45
CA GLY A 18 -2.63 -16.14 46.59
C GLY A 18 -3.37 -15.57 45.37
N CYS A 19 -4.60 -15.15 45.57
CA CYS A 19 -5.41 -14.59 44.48
C CYS A 19 -5.20 -13.07 44.40
N ALA A 20 -4.19 -12.66 43.65
CA ALA A 20 -3.78 -11.27 43.50
C ALA A 20 -4.77 -10.44 42.67
N VAL A 21 -5.29 -11.01 41.59
CA VAL A 21 -6.37 -10.41 40.79
C VAL A 21 -7.62 -11.27 40.84
N ARG A 22 -8.76 -10.61 41.06
CA ARG A 22 -10.10 -11.22 41.13
C ARG A 22 -11.01 -10.58 40.11
N VAL A 23 -11.65 -11.41 39.30
CA VAL A 23 -12.62 -10.98 38.30
C VAL A 23 -13.88 -11.85 38.43
N ASP A 24 -15.03 -11.21 38.63
CA ASP A 24 -16.32 -11.91 38.57
C ASP A 24 -16.90 -11.79 37.16
N VAL A 25 -17.20 -12.93 36.53
CA VAL A 25 -17.78 -13.02 35.19
C VAL A 25 -19.20 -13.59 35.26
N PRO A 26 -20.10 -13.23 34.32
CA PRO A 26 -21.46 -13.74 34.30
C PRO A 26 -21.54 -15.27 34.36
N LYS A 27 -22.59 -15.82 34.99
CA LYS A 27 -22.81 -17.28 35.07
C LYS A 27 -22.93 -18.01 33.72
N ALA A 28 -23.13 -17.27 32.63
CA ALA A 28 -23.18 -17.81 31.26
C ALA A 28 -21.80 -17.87 30.58
N THR A 29 -20.75 -17.32 31.22
CA THR A 29 -19.39 -17.29 30.67
C THR A 29 -18.80 -18.69 30.64
N THR A 30 -18.39 -19.12 29.46
CA THR A 30 -17.68 -20.39 29.23
C THR A 30 -16.25 -20.18 28.76
N ILE A 31 -15.88 -18.95 28.38
CA ILE A 31 -14.54 -18.54 27.93
C ILE A 31 -14.17 -17.23 28.62
N TYR A 32 -12.96 -17.15 29.17
CA TYR A 32 -12.38 -15.93 29.73
C TYR A 32 -11.06 -15.61 29.03
N THR A 33 -10.93 -14.38 28.54
CA THR A 33 -9.71 -13.87 27.91
C THR A 33 -9.11 -12.82 28.83
N ASP A 34 -7.90 -13.08 29.34
CA ASP A 34 -7.16 -12.10 30.14
C ASP A 34 -6.24 -11.26 29.26
N THR A 35 -6.63 -10.02 28.99
CA THR A 35 -5.83 -9.07 28.18
C THR A 35 -4.92 -8.18 29.03
N THR A 36 -4.85 -8.42 30.34
CA THR A 36 -4.08 -7.61 31.29
C THR A 36 -2.81 -8.31 31.76
N VAL A 37 -2.46 -9.41 31.10
CA VAL A 37 -1.23 -10.18 31.33
C VAL A 37 -0.03 -9.49 30.71
N THR A 38 1.14 -9.72 31.31
CA THR A 38 2.43 -9.31 30.77
C THR A 38 3.04 -10.47 30.02
N THR A 39 3.47 -10.24 28.77
CA THR A 39 4.19 -11.24 27.97
C THR A 39 5.35 -11.86 28.74
N GLY A 40 5.51 -13.18 28.63
CA GLY A 40 6.59 -13.95 29.23
C GLY A 40 6.35 -14.28 30.70
N ASN A 41 5.38 -13.63 31.36
CA ASN A 41 5.02 -13.97 32.72
C ASN A 41 4.20 -15.25 32.76
N THR A 42 4.43 -16.04 33.80
CA THR A 42 3.69 -17.27 34.06
C THR A 42 2.63 -17.02 35.12
N TYR A 43 1.40 -17.35 34.78
CA TYR A 43 0.23 -17.11 35.60
C TYR A 43 -0.41 -18.41 36.04
N VAL A 44 -0.96 -18.40 37.26
CA VAL A 44 -1.87 -19.43 37.76
C VAL A 44 -3.28 -18.87 37.76
N TYR A 45 -4.22 -19.64 37.20
CA TYR A 45 -5.65 -19.33 37.23
C TYR A 45 -6.43 -20.42 37.96
N THR A 46 -7.43 -19.99 38.74
CA THR A 46 -8.46 -20.86 39.33
C THR A 46 -9.83 -20.22 39.12
N VAL A 47 -10.87 -21.06 39.07
CA VAL A 47 -12.26 -20.63 38.94
C VAL A 47 -13.07 -21.16 40.12
N ALA A 48 -13.85 -20.30 40.76
CA ALA A 48 -14.83 -20.67 41.78
C ALA A 48 -16.23 -20.25 41.36
N SER A 49 -17.25 -20.94 41.87
CA SER A 49 -18.64 -20.53 41.70
C SER A 49 -19.04 -19.54 42.80
N VAL A 50 -19.87 -18.55 42.44
CA VAL A 50 -20.44 -17.58 43.37
C VAL A 50 -21.97 -17.72 43.33
N ASP A 51 -22.61 -17.92 44.47
CA ASP A 51 -24.08 -18.02 44.55
C ASP A 51 -24.77 -16.66 44.71
N THR A 52 -26.11 -16.64 44.68
CA THR A 52 -26.92 -15.43 44.83
C THR A 52 -26.87 -14.78 46.21
N ALA A 53 -26.31 -15.47 47.21
CA ALA A 53 -26.02 -14.94 48.54
C ALA A 53 -24.55 -14.51 48.68
N TYR A 54 -23.80 -14.51 47.57
CA TYR A 54 -22.37 -14.20 47.49
C TYR A 54 -21.44 -15.16 48.24
N ASN A 55 -21.90 -16.39 48.52
CA ASN A 55 -21.02 -17.46 48.97
C ASN A 55 -20.16 -17.94 47.80
N VAL A 56 -18.88 -18.21 48.08
CA VAL A 56 -17.91 -18.67 47.09
C VAL A 56 -17.58 -20.13 47.38
N SER A 57 -17.58 -20.98 46.36
CA SER A 57 -17.15 -22.37 46.50
C SER A 57 -15.63 -22.49 46.70
N GLU A 58 -15.16 -23.71 47.00
CA GLU A 58 -13.75 -24.04 46.79
C GLU A 58 -13.34 -23.75 45.34
N PRO A 59 -12.10 -23.27 45.10
CA PRO A 59 -11.59 -23.07 43.76
C PRO A 59 -11.42 -24.39 42.99
N SER A 60 -11.46 -24.29 41.66
CA SER A 60 -11.04 -25.38 40.77
C SER A 60 -9.58 -25.77 41.00
N ALA A 61 -9.16 -26.89 40.42
CA ALA A 61 -7.73 -27.15 40.23
C ALA A 61 -7.09 -25.98 39.45
N PRO A 62 -5.87 -25.57 39.81
CA PRO A 62 -5.19 -24.49 39.12
C PRO A 62 -4.74 -24.94 37.73
N ILE A 63 -4.80 -24.00 36.78
CA ILE A 63 -4.06 -24.11 35.52
C ILE A 63 -2.91 -23.10 35.54
N THR A 64 -1.76 -23.51 35.01
CA THR A 64 -0.56 -22.67 34.92
C THR A 64 -0.24 -22.45 33.46
N LEU A 65 -0.15 -21.19 33.03
CA LEU A 65 0.04 -20.80 31.64
C LEU A 65 1.06 -19.66 31.57
N THR A 66 1.94 -19.66 30.58
CA THR A 66 2.80 -18.51 30.27
C THR A 66 2.13 -17.66 29.21
N ALA A 67 2.04 -16.34 29.44
CA ALA A 67 1.49 -15.43 28.45
C ALA A 67 2.48 -15.30 27.28
N GLU A 68 2.05 -15.63 26.07
CA GLU A 68 2.88 -15.50 24.87
C GLU A 68 2.63 -14.17 24.15
N LEU A 69 3.62 -13.70 23.37
CA LEU A 69 3.41 -12.61 22.42
C LEU A 69 2.41 -13.07 21.36
N SER A 70 1.29 -12.35 21.24
CA SER A 70 0.37 -12.56 20.14
C SER A 70 1.00 -11.99 18.87
N MET A 71 1.65 -12.85 18.10
CA MET A 71 2.17 -12.53 16.77
C MET A 71 1.11 -12.86 15.71
N VAL A 72 1.13 -12.08 14.63
CA VAL A 72 0.23 -12.15 13.49
C VAL A 72 1.07 -12.12 12.23
N ASP A 73 0.84 -13.05 11.32
CA ASP A 73 1.40 -12.96 9.97
C ASP A 73 0.53 -12.01 9.14
N VAL A 74 1.05 -10.81 8.88
CA VAL A 74 0.35 -9.76 8.14
C VAL A 74 0.82 -9.78 6.70
N THR A 75 -0.10 -10.01 5.76
CA THR A 75 0.16 -9.95 4.32
C THR A 75 -0.49 -8.70 3.75
N TRP A 76 0.31 -7.81 3.18
CA TRP A 76 -0.18 -6.71 2.34
C TRP A 76 -0.30 -7.19 0.91
N ARG A 77 -1.47 -6.97 0.30
CA ARG A 77 -1.70 -7.14 -1.12
C ARG A 77 -2.14 -5.81 -1.70
N VAL A 78 -1.41 -5.30 -2.69
CA VAL A 78 -1.73 -4.04 -3.36
C VAL A 78 -1.91 -4.24 -4.85
N LEU A 79 -2.91 -3.56 -5.41
CA LEU A 79 -3.10 -3.44 -6.86
C LEU A 79 -2.49 -2.10 -7.34
N VAL A 80 -1.57 -2.17 -8.31
CA VAL A 80 -0.93 -0.98 -8.89
C VAL A 80 -1.61 -0.55 -10.20
N PRO A 81 -1.61 0.75 -10.57
CA PRO A 81 -2.28 1.22 -11.79
C PRO A 81 -1.60 0.67 -13.06
N ALA A 82 -2.33 0.61 -14.18
CA ALA A 82 -1.90 -0.10 -15.39
C ALA A 82 -0.69 0.54 -16.07
N GLU A 83 -0.51 1.85 -15.90
CA GLU A 83 0.61 2.64 -16.39
C GLU A 83 1.90 2.47 -15.58
N THR A 84 1.88 1.70 -14.48
CA THR A 84 3.10 1.38 -13.72
C THR A 84 4.10 0.67 -14.63
N PRO A 85 5.35 1.16 -14.78
CA PRO A 85 6.33 0.53 -15.65
C PRO A 85 6.56 -0.94 -15.27
N PRO A 86 6.61 -1.86 -16.25
CA PRO A 86 6.69 -3.30 -15.96
C PRO A 86 8.00 -3.73 -15.32
N ASP A 87 9.08 -2.97 -15.52
CA ASP A 87 10.41 -3.23 -14.95
C ASP A 87 10.57 -2.65 -13.52
N ASP A 88 9.61 -1.86 -13.04
CA ASP A 88 9.69 -1.29 -11.70
C ASP A 88 9.38 -2.33 -10.63
N THR A 89 10.15 -2.26 -9.55
CA THR A 89 9.86 -3.00 -8.32
C THR A 89 9.01 -2.14 -7.40
N ILE A 90 7.94 -2.71 -6.85
CA ILE A 90 7.12 -2.06 -5.83
C ILE A 90 7.72 -2.32 -4.46
N PHE A 91 7.79 -1.28 -3.65
CA PHE A 91 8.26 -1.30 -2.28
C PHE A 91 7.16 -0.84 -1.34
N ILE A 92 7.19 -1.36 -0.11
CA ILE A 92 6.40 -0.85 1.01
C ILE A 92 7.33 -0.15 2.00
N ALA A 93 6.98 1.07 2.40
CA ALA A 93 7.78 1.87 3.32
C ALA A 93 6.88 2.50 4.38
N GLY A 94 7.33 2.51 5.63
CA GLY A 94 6.53 3.01 6.74
C GLY A 94 7.33 3.29 7.99
N ASP A 95 6.64 3.56 9.09
CA ASP A 95 7.23 4.02 10.35
C ASP A 95 7.99 2.95 11.15
N SER A 96 7.68 1.66 10.92
CA SER A 96 8.22 0.56 11.71
C SER A 96 9.40 -0.14 11.04
N ALA A 97 10.54 -0.20 11.73
CA ALA A 97 11.67 -1.04 11.35
C ALA A 97 11.37 -2.54 11.52
N GLU A 98 10.47 -2.91 12.44
CA GLU A 98 10.04 -4.29 12.65
C GLU A 98 9.22 -4.79 11.45
N ALA A 99 8.39 -3.93 10.87
CA ALA A 99 7.59 -4.26 9.69
C ALA A 99 8.38 -4.10 8.38
N PHE A 100 9.17 -3.04 8.24
CA PHE A 100 9.69 -2.58 6.93
C PHE A 100 11.22 -2.45 6.89
N LEU A 101 11.95 -3.17 7.76
CA LEU A 101 13.42 -3.25 7.85
C LEU A 101 14.15 -1.96 8.25
N ALA A 102 13.60 -0.79 7.92
CA ALA A 102 14.02 0.52 8.38
C ALA A 102 12.84 1.52 8.29
N PRO A 103 12.78 2.51 9.19
CA PRO A 103 11.73 3.52 9.11
C PRO A 103 11.93 4.40 7.86
N TYR A 104 10.86 4.60 7.10
CA TYR A 104 10.77 5.54 5.99
C TYR A 104 11.88 5.40 4.93
N ASN A 105 12.28 4.16 4.63
CA ASN A 105 13.18 3.88 3.50
C ASN A 105 12.36 3.41 2.28
N PRO A 106 12.27 4.21 1.18
CA PRO A 106 11.38 3.92 0.06
C PRO A 106 11.84 2.75 -0.81
N SER A 107 13.07 2.26 -0.66
CA SER A 107 13.66 1.24 -1.54
C SER A 107 14.22 0.03 -0.80
N LEU A 108 13.88 -0.15 0.48
CA LEU A 108 14.46 -1.22 1.29
C LEU A 108 13.63 -2.51 1.32
N THR A 109 12.30 -2.40 1.34
CA THR A 109 11.41 -3.55 1.51
C THR A 109 10.65 -3.83 0.21
N PRO A 110 11.22 -4.63 -0.70
CA PRO A 110 10.57 -4.97 -1.95
C PRO A 110 9.39 -5.91 -1.71
N MET A 111 8.32 -5.69 -2.46
CA MET A 111 7.18 -6.61 -2.56
C MET A 111 7.45 -7.64 -3.67
N THR A 112 6.71 -8.73 -3.67
CA THR A 112 6.78 -9.79 -4.69
C THR A 112 5.57 -9.69 -5.62
N PRO A 113 5.75 -9.67 -6.96
CA PRO A 113 4.61 -9.64 -7.88
C PRO A 113 3.90 -11.00 -7.89
N THR A 114 2.56 -10.98 -7.87
CA THR A 114 1.72 -12.19 -7.86
C THR A 114 0.85 -12.35 -9.12
N GLY A 115 1.02 -11.46 -10.10
CA GLY A 115 0.27 -11.45 -11.36
C GLY A 115 -0.83 -10.38 -11.37
N ASP A 116 -1.37 -10.05 -12.55
CA ASP A 116 -2.47 -9.09 -12.71
C ASP A 116 -2.27 -7.73 -12.02
N ARG A 117 -1.01 -7.23 -11.98
CA ARG A 117 -0.58 -6.00 -11.28
C ARG A 117 -0.71 -6.05 -9.75
N LEU A 118 -0.85 -7.24 -9.18
CA LEU A 118 -0.83 -7.45 -7.74
C LEU A 118 0.58 -7.69 -7.22
N TRP A 119 0.85 -7.13 -6.05
CA TRP A 119 2.10 -7.28 -5.32
C TRP A 119 1.81 -7.61 -3.87
N GLU A 120 2.62 -8.52 -3.30
CA GLU A 120 2.47 -8.97 -1.92
C GLU A 120 3.75 -8.82 -1.10
N PHE A 121 3.57 -8.51 0.18
CA PHE A 121 4.63 -8.52 1.20
C PHE A 121 4.06 -9.09 2.49
N THR A 122 4.84 -9.87 3.23
CA THR A 122 4.42 -10.43 4.51
C THR A 122 5.43 -10.12 5.61
N ALA A 123 4.94 -9.72 6.79
CA ALA A 123 5.73 -9.56 8.00
C ALA A 123 4.99 -10.16 9.20
N THR A 124 5.74 -10.75 10.13
CA THR A 124 5.19 -11.25 11.39
C THR A 124 5.29 -10.16 12.44
N LEU A 125 4.14 -9.66 12.91
CA LEU A 125 4.04 -8.49 13.79
C LEU A 125 3.23 -8.78 15.05
N ARG A 126 3.41 -7.95 16.07
CA ARG A 126 2.61 -8.03 17.28
C ARG A 126 1.19 -7.55 17.02
N GLU A 127 0.20 -8.30 17.50
CA GLU A 127 -1.19 -7.87 17.55
C GLU A 127 -1.32 -6.52 18.28
N GLY A 128 -2.15 -5.63 17.75
CA GLY A 128 -2.35 -4.28 18.25
C GLY A 128 -1.31 -3.26 17.79
N THR A 129 -0.27 -3.65 17.05
CA THR A 129 0.69 -2.71 16.46
C THR A 129 -0.03 -1.77 15.50
N THR A 130 0.12 -0.46 15.70
CA THR A 130 -0.36 0.55 14.75
C THR A 130 0.78 0.94 13.81
N LEU A 131 0.52 0.95 12.50
CA LEU A 131 1.50 1.26 11.47
C LEU A 131 1.02 2.40 10.58
N LEU A 132 1.98 3.16 10.07
CA LEU A 132 1.80 4.09 8.95
C LEU A 132 2.68 3.64 7.79
N TYR A 133 2.15 3.62 6.58
CA TYR A 133 2.90 3.14 5.41
C TYR A 133 2.43 3.77 4.09
N LYS A 134 3.24 3.60 3.05
CA LYS A 134 2.94 3.90 1.65
C LYS A 134 3.63 2.89 0.74
N TYR A 135 3.12 2.82 -0.49
CA TYR A 135 3.77 2.12 -1.59
C TYR A 135 4.62 3.06 -2.44
N THR A 136 5.77 2.58 -2.93
CA THR A 136 6.66 3.34 -3.80
C THR A 136 7.25 2.49 -4.92
N ARG A 137 7.83 3.11 -5.94
CA ARG A 137 8.66 2.46 -6.95
C ARG A 137 10.16 2.68 -6.69
N GLY A 138 10.57 2.68 -5.42
CA GLY A 138 11.97 2.81 -4.98
C GLY A 138 12.42 4.25 -4.65
N SER A 139 11.53 5.24 -4.71
CA SER A 139 11.84 6.63 -4.38
C SER A 139 10.62 7.36 -3.83
N TRP A 140 10.85 8.40 -3.03
CA TRP A 140 9.77 9.33 -2.61
C TRP A 140 9.25 10.20 -3.76
N GLU A 141 9.95 10.28 -4.88
CA GLU A 141 9.42 10.89 -6.10
C GLU A 141 8.46 9.95 -6.86
N THR A 142 8.57 8.63 -6.63
CA THR A 142 7.73 7.60 -7.25
C THR A 142 6.78 6.92 -6.24
N VAL A 143 6.47 7.61 -5.15
CA VAL A 143 5.51 7.19 -4.13
C VAL A 143 4.07 7.32 -4.64
N GLU A 144 3.14 6.53 -4.10
CA GLU A 144 1.72 6.80 -4.34
C GLU A 144 1.33 8.21 -3.84
N GLN A 145 0.51 8.90 -4.63
CA GLN A 145 -0.01 10.21 -4.25
C GLN A 145 -1.37 10.49 -4.88
N TRP A 146 -2.43 10.29 -4.09
CA TRP A 146 -3.80 10.44 -4.54
C TRP A 146 -4.76 10.46 -3.33
N GLY A 147 -5.95 11.04 -3.49
CA GLY A 147 -6.95 11.11 -2.41
C GLY A 147 -6.40 11.69 -1.10
N ALA A 148 -6.73 11.02 0.01
CA ALA A 148 -6.20 11.33 1.34
C ALA A 148 -4.73 10.89 1.52
N ILE A 149 -4.22 9.99 0.67
CA ILE A 149 -2.84 9.49 0.69
C ILE A 149 -1.96 10.44 -0.13
N SER A 150 -1.79 11.67 0.37
CA SER A 150 -1.02 12.70 -0.33
C SER A 150 -0.13 13.50 0.62
N GLY A 151 1.04 13.94 0.15
CA GLY A 151 2.06 14.57 1.00
C GLY A 151 2.42 13.68 2.19
N PHE A 152 2.18 14.17 3.41
CA PHE A 152 2.39 13.43 4.67
C PHE A 152 1.24 12.50 5.06
N GLY A 153 0.12 12.49 4.34
CA GLY A 153 -0.98 11.55 4.56
C GLY A 153 -0.55 10.15 4.15
N ASN A 154 -0.44 9.23 5.10
CA ASN A 154 -0.05 7.82 4.92
C ASN A 154 -1.29 6.92 4.97
N ARG A 155 -1.14 5.68 4.47
CA ARG A 155 -2.04 4.60 4.85
C ARG A 155 -1.83 4.25 6.32
N SER A 156 -2.88 3.77 6.98
CA SER A 156 -2.84 3.33 8.37
C SER A 156 -3.33 1.91 8.54
N LEU A 157 -2.75 1.18 9.50
CA LEU A 157 -3.15 -0.17 9.85
C LEU A 157 -3.07 -0.36 11.36
N THR A 158 -4.04 -1.07 11.94
CA THR A 158 -3.87 -1.72 13.24
C THR A 158 -3.80 -3.22 13.01
N VAL A 159 -2.76 -3.86 13.53
CA VAL A 159 -2.58 -5.30 13.41
C VAL A 159 -3.64 -6.00 14.25
N VAL A 160 -4.44 -6.88 13.65
CA VAL A 160 -5.47 -7.68 14.33
C VAL A 160 -5.24 -9.14 14.03
N LYS A 161 -5.36 -10.00 15.05
CA LYS A 161 -5.17 -11.43 14.86
C LYS A 161 -6.45 -12.08 14.31
N GLY A 162 -6.38 -12.56 13.08
CA GLY A 162 -7.43 -13.40 12.51
C GLY A 162 -7.54 -14.77 13.21
N PRO A 163 -8.61 -15.54 12.96
CA PRO A 163 -8.84 -16.84 13.59
C PRO A 163 -7.72 -17.88 13.37
N ASP A 164 -6.98 -17.73 12.28
CA ASP A 164 -5.86 -18.59 11.89
C ASP A 164 -4.48 -17.98 12.25
N GLY A 165 -4.46 -16.86 12.96
CA GLY A 165 -3.23 -16.14 13.30
C GLY A 165 -2.72 -15.21 12.21
N THR A 166 -3.50 -14.96 11.16
CA THR A 166 -3.09 -14.12 10.02
C THR A 166 -3.94 -12.85 9.89
N GLN A 167 -3.45 -11.90 9.11
CA GLN A 167 -4.21 -10.73 8.66
C GLN A 167 -3.87 -10.42 7.20
N LEU A 168 -4.89 -10.35 6.35
CA LEU A 168 -4.77 -9.81 5.00
C LEU A 168 -5.11 -8.32 5.01
N VAL A 169 -4.19 -7.50 4.51
CA VAL A 169 -4.40 -6.08 4.20
C VAL A 169 -4.59 -5.98 2.70
N GLU A 170 -5.85 -5.86 2.27
CA GLU A 170 -6.25 -5.96 0.87
C GLU A 170 -6.48 -4.57 0.26
N ASP A 171 -5.41 -3.98 -0.24
CA ASP A 171 -5.37 -2.63 -0.82
C ASP A 171 -5.63 -2.70 -2.33
N THR A 172 -6.82 -3.16 -2.69
CA THR A 172 -7.17 -3.50 -4.09
C THR A 172 -8.48 -2.90 -4.59
N ALA A 173 -9.26 -2.25 -3.71
CA ALA A 173 -10.54 -1.66 -4.12
C ALA A 173 -10.34 -0.52 -5.14
N THR A 174 -11.17 -0.49 -6.18
CA THR A 174 -11.09 0.47 -7.30
C THR A 174 -12.24 1.48 -7.31
N ASP A 175 -12.96 1.59 -6.20
CA ASP A 175 -14.04 2.54 -5.96
C ASP A 175 -13.52 3.90 -5.47
N TRP A 176 -12.48 4.41 -6.13
CA TRP A 176 -11.82 5.67 -5.76
C TRP A 176 -12.83 6.84 -5.67
N GLY A 177 -12.75 7.60 -4.58
CA GLY A 177 -13.64 8.73 -4.33
C GLY A 177 -15.03 8.37 -3.79
N ALA A 178 -15.35 7.08 -3.63
CA ALA A 178 -16.52 6.67 -2.85
C ALA A 178 -16.37 7.07 -1.37
N GLU A 179 -17.47 7.03 -0.62
CA GLU A 179 -17.47 7.31 0.81
C GLU A 179 -16.56 6.32 1.57
N GLY A 180 -15.77 6.82 2.52
CA GLY A 180 -14.85 6.02 3.34
C GLY A 180 -13.37 6.34 3.12
N PRO A 181 -12.48 5.74 3.94
CA PRO A 181 -11.04 5.94 3.86
C PRO A 181 -10.42 5.30 2.61
N ASP A 182 -9.32 5.89 2.16
CA ASP A 182 -8.55 5.40 1.01
C ASP A 182 -7.61 4.22 1.34
N ASP A 183 -7.47 3.88 2.63
CA ASP A 183 -6.47 2.92 3.14
C ASP A 183 -6.51 1.55 2.45
N HIS A 184 -7.69 1.07 2.02
CA HIS A 184 -7.86 -0.27 1.40
C HIS A 184 -8.15 -0.22 -0.11
N ARG A 185 -7.92 0.93 -0.72
CA ARG A 185 -8.05 1.07 -2.17
C ARG A 185 -6.71 0.84 -2.86
N ALA A 186 -6.82 0.33 -4.09
CA ALA A 186 -5.71 0.22 -5.03
C ALA A 186 -5.01 1.57 -5.21
N ILE A 187 -3.74 1.55 -5.57
CA ILE A 187 -3.02 2.77 -5.91
C ILE A 187 -3.70 3.40 -7.12
N GLN A 188 -4.18 4.63 -6.98
CA GLN A 188 -4.78 5.35 -8.10
C GLN A 188 -3.70 5.99 -8.97
N PHE A 189 -2.80 6.76 -8.35
CA PHE A 189 -1.75 7.50 -9.04
C PHE A 189 -0.42 7.44 -8.29
N TRP A 190 0.65 7.38 -9.08
CA TRP A 190 2.00 7.68 -8.61
C TRP A 190 2.24 9.20 -8.60
N ARG A 191 3.19 9.64 -7.77
CA ARG A 191 3.51 11.05 -7.58
C ARG A 191 4.19 11.66 -8.80
N ASP A 192 5.09 10.93 -9.45
CA ASP A 192 5.64 11.33 -10.73
C ASP A 192 4.67 11.02 -11.87
N PRO A 193 4.60 11.88 -12.90
CA PRO A 193 3.70 11.66 -14.02
C PRO A 193 4.08 10.42 -14.84
N LEU A 194 3.07 9.60 -15.15
CA LEU A 194 3.19 8.46 -16.07
C LEU A 194 2.26 8.62 -17.26
N VAL A 195 2.66 8.08 -18.40
CA VAL A 195 1.86 8.07 -19.64
C VAL A 195 0.84 6.93 -19.57
N THR A 196 -0.41 7.26 -19.91
CA THR A 196 -1.56 6.33 -19.89
C THR A 196 -2.06 5.99 -21.28
N ALA A 197 -1.87 6.89 -22.25
CA ALA A 197 -2.26 6.65 -23.64
C ALA A 197 -1.36 7.46 -24.58
N VAL A 198 -1.15 6.91 -25.78
CA VAL A 198 -0.43 7.58 -26.87
C VAL A 198 -1.13 7.32 -28.20
N THR A 199 -0.98 8.24 -29.15
CA THR A 199 -1.35 8.05 -30.54
C THR A 199 -0.23 8.58 -31.44
N PRO A 200 0.22 7.84 -32.47
CA PRO A 200 -0.18 6.48 -32.84
C PRO A 200 0.11 5.45 -31.75
N ALA A 201 -0.62 4.34 -31.78
CA ALA A 201 -0.44 3.26 -30.81
C ALA A 201 0.98 2.66 -30.91
N PRO A 202 1.57 2.18 -29.80
CA PRO A 202 2.86 1.51 -29.82
C PRO A 202 2.91 0.38 -30.85
N ASP A 203 4.00 0.33 -31.61
CA ASP A 203 4.30 -0.64 -32.67
C ASP A 203 3.25 -0.71 -33.80
N SER A 204 2.40 0.31 -33.93
CA SER A 204 1.42 0.38 -35.01
C SER A 204 2.04 0.74 -36.36
N SER A 205 1.35 0.40 -37.44
CA SER A 205 1.68 0.77 -38.82
C SER A 205 0.46 1.37 -39.51
N GLY A 206 0.62 2.44 -40.28
CA GLY A 206 -0.49 3.07 -40.99
C GLY A 206 -0.11 4.35 -41.72
N THR A 207 -1.11 5.14 -42.12
CA THR A 207 -0.89 6.42 -42.80
C THR A 207 -0.19 7.43 -41.88
N ALA A 208 0.54 8.38 -42.47
CA ALA A 208 1.18 9.46 -41.73
C ALA A 208 0.18 10.18 -40.81
N PRO A 209 0.39 10.18 -39.47
CA PRO A 209 -0.49 10.88 -38.56
C PRO A 209 -0.34 12.40 -38.74
N GLU A 210 -1.46 13.13 -38.71
CA GLU A 210 -1.44 14.60 -38.65
C GLU A 210 -0.97 15.11 -37.27
N GLU A 211 -1.19 14.30 -36.23
CA GLU A 211 -0.86 14.63 -34.84
C GLU A 211 -0.33 13.40 -34.08
N ILE A 212 0.63 13.63 -33.21
CA ILE A 212 1.15 12.66 -32.24
C ILE A 212 0.72 13.13 -30.85
N THR A 213 -0.02 12.30 -30.11
CA THR A 213 -0.60 12.68 -28.82
C THR A 213 -0.12 11.79 -27.69
N THR A 214 -0.10 12.37 -26.49
CA THR A 214 0.17 11.66 -25.23
C THR A 214 -0.78 12.15 -24.14
N GLU A 215 -1.24 11.24 -23.29
CA GLU A 215 -2.05 11.52 -22.10
C GLU A 215 -1.37 10.97 -20.83
N PHE A 216 -1.33 11.78 -19.78
CA PHE A 216 -0.72 11.45 -18.49
C PHE A 216 -1.77 11.04 -17.45
N ALA A 217 -1.37 10.23 -16.48
CA ALA A 217 -2.21 9.77 -15.36
C ALA A 217 -2.73 10.93 -14.49
N ILE A 218 -1.95 12.01 -14.37
CA ILE A 218 -2.24 13.18 -13.54
C ILE A 218 -2.10 14.48 -14.35
N ASN A 219 -2.61 15.58 -13.81
CA ASN A 219 -2.35 16.91 -14.36
C ASN A 219 -0.86 17.21 -14.32
N VAL A 220 -0.34 17.82 -15.38
CA VAL A 220 1.09 18.09 -15.56
C VAL A 220 1.34 19.48 -16.14
N SER A 221 2.55 19.98 -15.94
CA SER A 221 3.10 21.17 -16.59
C SER A 221 4.46 20.85 -17.21
N PRO A 222 4.86 21.49 -18.32
CA PRO A 222 6.21 21.36 -18.83
C PRO A 222 7.22 21.93 -17.84
N ILE A 223 8.33 21.23 -17.62
CA ILE A 223 9.40 21.72 -16.76
C ILE A 223 9.94 23.03 -17.33
N GLY A 224 9.98 24.07 -16.49
CA GLY A 224 10.41 25.41 -16.89
C GLY A 224 9.46 26.12 -17.87
N GLY A 225 8.25 25.60 -18.08
CA GLY A 225 7.24 26.17 -18.98
C GLY A 225 7.51 25.92 -20.47
N ASP A 226 8.48 25.07 -20.81
CA ASP A 226 8.87 24.79 -22.19
C ASP A 226 8.21 23.52 -22.73
N ALA A 227 7.04 23.69 -23.37
CA ALA A 227 6.29 22.58 -23.95
C ALA A 227 7.03 21.88 -25.10
N SER A 228 7.99 22.54 -25.77
CA SER A 228 8.68 21.95 -26.94
C SER A 228 9.57 20.76 -26.58
N LYS A 229 9.81 20.53 -25.29
CA LYS A 229 10.60 19.41 -24.77
C LYS A 229 9.76 18.22 -24.32
N VAL A 230 8.43 18.32 -24.38
CA VAL A 230 7.54 17.28 -23.83
C VAL A 230 7.42 16.08 -24.76
N ILE A 231 7.29 16.31 -26.07
CA ILE A 231 7.25 15.27 -27.09
C ILE A 231 8.41 15.50 -28.07
N ALA A 232 9.30 14.52 -28.19
CA ALA A 232 10.35 14.50 -29.20
C ALA A 232 10.15 13.30 -30.13
N VAL A 233 10.26 13.51 -31.44
CA VAL A 233 10.09 12.46 -32.46
C VAL A 233 11.35 12.40 -33.30
N SER A 234 11.85 11.20 -33.55
CA SER A 234 12.99 10.95 -34.43
C SER A 234 12.67 9.91 -35.50
N ASP A 235 13.20 10.09 -36.70
CA ASP A 235 13.12 9.09 -37.76
C ASP A 235 14.03 7.87 -37.47
N ALA A 236 14.01 6.88 -38.37
CA ALA A 236 14.83 5.67 -38.28
C ALA A 236 16.35 5.93 -38.29
N ALA A 237 16.80 7.09 -38.78
CA ALA A 237 18.20 7.50 -38.76
C ALA A 237 18.56 8.32 -37.49
N GLY A 238 17.59 8.58 -36.61
CA GLY A 238 17.76 9.38 -35.40
C GLY A 238 17.68 10.88 -35.64
N ASN A 239 17.27 11.34 -36.83
CA ASN A 239 17.09 12.77 -37.08
C ASN A 239 15.80 13.25 -36.42
N PRO A 240 15.81 14.42 -35.75
CA PRO A 240 14.61 14.97 -35.15
C PRO A 240 13.59 15.38 -36.23
N VAL A 241 12.33 15.09 -35.98
CA VAL A 241 11.20 15.58 -36.77
C VAL A 241 10.81 16.97 -36.25
N ALA A 242 10.78 17.96 -37.15
CA ALA A 242 10.33 19.30 -36.81
C ALA A 242 8.80 19.34 -36.62
N GLY A 243 8.36 20.07 -35.62
CA GLY A 243 6.95 20.22 -35.30
C GLY A 243 6.72 21.12 -34.10
N THR A 244 5.46 21.44 -33.85
CA THR A 244 5.04 22.25 -32.71
C THR A 244 4.40 21.37 -31.64
N VAL A 245 4.85 21.48 -30.38
CA VAL A 245 4.24 20.81 -29.24
C VAL A 245 3.34 21.78 -28.49
N ALA A 246 2.08 21.41 -28.30
CA ALA A 246 1.10 22.17 -27.54
C ALA A 246 0.48 21.32 -26.42
N GLN A 247 0.18 21.94 -25.28
CA GLN A 247 -0.59 21.31 -24.22
C GLN A 247 -2.08 21.39 -24.59
N SER A 248 -2.67 20.26 -24.96
CA SER A 248 -4.07 20.18 -25.41
C SER A 248 -5.05 20.07 -24.25
N SER A 249 -4.60 19.59 -23.08
CA SER A 249 -5.34 19.63 -21.81
C SER A 249 -4.39 19.65 -20.61
N GLY A 250 -4.93 19.75 -19.39
CA GLY A 250 -4.13 19.61 -18.17
C GLY A 250 -3.34 18.29 -18.09
N ARG A 251 -3.75 17.26 -18.84
CA ARG A 251 -3.15 15.92 -18.86
C ARG A 251 -2.61 15.50 -20.22
N ALA A 252 -2.69 16.33 -21.26
CA ALA A 252 -2.41 15.89 -22.62
C ALA A 252 -1.56 16.89 -23.41
N PHE A 253 -0.70 16.33 -24.26
CA PHE A 253 0.12 17.09 -25.20
C PHE A 253 -0.02 16.53 -26.61
N THR A 254 0.17 17.41 -27.58
CA THR A 254 0.03 17.11 -28.99
C THR A 254 1.21 17.72 -29.73
N LEU A 255 1.91 16.91 -30.53
CA LEU A 255 2.89 17.35 -31.51
C LEU A 255 2.25 17.34 -32.90
N THR A 256 2.28 18.48 -33.58
CA THR A 256 1.91 18.61 -34.99
C THR A 256 3.19 18.74 -35.82
N PRO A 257 3.53 17.76 -36.67
CA PRO A 257 4.70 17.86 -37.55
C PRO A 257 4.58 19.05 -38.51
N ASP A 258 5.68 19.76 -38.77
CA ASP A 258 5.69 20.92 -39.69
C ASP A 258 5.42 20.50 -41.14
N THR A 259 5.76 19.25 -41.47
CA THR A 259 5.50 18.62 -42.76
C THR A 259 4.99 17.20 -42.53
N PRO A 260 4.10 16.68 -43.41
CA PRO A 260 3.66 15.29 -43.34
C PRO A 260 4.84 14.31 -43.23
N LEU A 261 4.71 13.32 -42.34
CA LEU A 261 5.75 12.30 -42.14
C LEU A 261 5.91 11.46 -43.41
N ALA A 262 7.17 11.19 -43.77
CA ALA A 262 7.48 10.28 -44.87
C ALA A 262 7.28 8.83 -44.42
N ALA A 263 7.17 7.91 -45.37
CA ALA A 263 7.15 6.48 -45.06
C ALA A 263 8.44 6.07 -44.32
N GLY A 264 8.29 5.32 -43.23
CA GLY A 264 9.41 4.93 -42.37
C GLY A 264 9.01 4.72 -40.92
N ALA A 265 9.96 4.19 -40.15
CA ALA A 265 9.81 4.02 -38.70
C ALA A 265 10.16 5.31 -37.97
N TYR A 266 9.40 5.59 -36.92
CA TYR A 266 9.58 6.73 -36.03
C TYR A 266 9.63 6.27 -34.58
N THR A 267 10.44 6.94 -33.78
CA THR A 267 10.51 6.77 -32.33
C THR A 267 10.06 8.06 -31.67
N VAL A 268 9.15 7.94 -30.71
CA VAL A 268 8.64 9.04 -29.91
C VAL A 268 9.13 8.91 -28.49
N THR A 269 9.62 10.01 -27.92
CA THR A 269 10.03 10.12 -26.52
C THR A 269 9.18 11.19 -25.85
N VAL A 270 8.53 10.83 -24.74
CA VAL A 270 7.77 11.74 -23.89
C VAL A 270 8.48 11.90 -22.55
N PHE A 271 8.78 13.14 -22.18
CA PHE A 271 9.48 13.47 -20.93
C PHE A 271 9.28 14.95 -20.54
N ASN A 272 10.07 15.46 -19.59
CA ASN A 272 10.13 16.88 -19.21
C ASN A 272 8.80 17.49 -18.75
N VAL A 273 7.99 16.71 -18.04
CA VAL A 273 6.80 17.19 -17.34
C VAL A 273 6.94 17.04 -15.83
N GLU A 274 6.22 17.86 -15.09
CA GLU A 274 6.17 17.82 -13.63
C GLU A 274 4.77 18.14 -13.10
N GLN A 275 4.54 17.74 -11.86
CA GLN A 275 3.45 18.25 -11.04
C GLN A 275 4.01 18.66 -9.68
N THR A 276 3.80 17.84 -8.65
CA THR A 276 4.49 18.00 -7.36
C THR A 276 5.86 17.31 -7.33
N ALA A 277 6.14 16.47 -8.33
CA ALA A 277 7.42 15.86 -8.64
C ALA A 277 7.63 15.85 -10.17
N PRO A 278 8.88 15.86 -10.65
CA PRO A 278 9.17 15.65 -12.07
C PRO A 278 8.96 14.19 -12.47
N MET A 279 8.65 13.95 -13.74
CA MET A 279 8.68 12.62 -14.35
C MET A 279 10.08 12.03 -14.23
N VAL A 280 10.19 10.80 -13.74
CA VAL A 280 11.50 10.21 -13.35
C VAL A 280 12.17 9.45 -14.49
N ALA A 281 11.39 8.89 -15.42
CA ALA A 281 11.90 8.17 -16.59
C ALA A 281 11.11 8.57 -17.85
N PRO A 282 11.75 8.65 -19.03
CA PRO A 282 11.06 8.92 -20.29
C PRO A 282 10.16 7.74 -20.69
N TYR A 283 9.03 8.05 -21.31
CA TYR A 283 8.19 7.06 -21.99
C TYR A 283 8.55 7.04 -23.47
N VAL A 284 8.93 5.88 -23.99
CA VAL A 284 9.42 5.71 -25.37
C VAL A 284 8.61 4.65 -26.09
N TRP A 285 8.15 4.95 -27.31
CA TRP A 285 7.51 3.97 -28.20
C TRP A 285 7.85 4.25 -29.66
N SER A 286 7.52 3.32 -30.54
CA SER A 286 7.70 3.47 -31.98
C SER A 286 6.40 3.23 -32.75
N PHE A 287 6.32 3.76 -33.97
CA PHE A 287 5.29 3.45 -34.95
C PHE A 287 5.87 3.55 -36.38
N THR A 288 5.16 3.02 -37.36
CA THR A 288 5.58 3.03 -38.78
C THR A 288 4.57 3.75 -39.66
N VAL A 289 5.07 4.60 -40.55
CA VAL A 289 4.30 5.24 -41.62
C VAL A 289 4.48 4.44 -42.91
N GLU A 290 3.36 4.07 -43.55
CA GLU A 290 3.29 3.37 -44.85
C GLU A 290 3.11 4.33 -46.05
#